data_AF-A0A9D6I7Y9-F1
#
_entry.id   AF-A0A9D6I7Y9-F1
#
_cell.length_a   1.000
_cell.length_b   1.000
_cell.length_c   1.000
_cell.angle_alpha   90.00
_cell.angle_beta   90.00
_cell.angle_gamma   90.00
#
_symmetry.space_group_name_H-M   'P 1'
#
loop_
_entity.id
_entity.type
_entity.pdbx_description
1 polymer ?
#
loop_
_entity_poly.entity_id
_entity_poly.type
_entity_poly.pdbx_seq_one_letter_code
_entity_poly.pdbx_strand_id
1 'polypeptide(L)'
;KQRAIRNRQNICVQVVAAPFNGYRYLQGGCGGAAIVMPGTDGTGTFRLQNSVTVASGAPVTFTPLGAATLAGQYTVTAPGGMAINITVSAAGRIQ
;
A
#
# COMPACT_ATOMS: atom_id res chain seq x y z
N LYS A 1 -7.03 0.21 3.05
CA LYS A 1 -8.22 0.26 3.95
C LYS A 1 -9.57 0.14 3.24
N GLN A 2 -10.06 1.15 2.52
CA GLN A 2 -11.46 1.19 2.06
C GLN A 2 -11.88 0.00 1.16
N ARG A 3 -10.95 -0.52 0.35
CA ARG A 3 -11.17 -1.73 -0.47
C ARG A 3 -11.40 -2.99 0.37
N ALA A 4 -10.69 -3.15 1.49
CA ALA A 4 -10.86 -4.29 2.38
C ALA A 4 -12.28 -4.33 2.98
N ILE A 5 -12.78 -3.16 3.38
CA ILE A 5 -14.12 -2.97 3.93
C ILE A 5 -15.19 -3.23 2.86
N ARG A 6 -15.10 -2.56 1.70
CA ARG A 6 -16.10 -2.71 0.62
C ARG A 6 -16.21 -4.14 0.11
N ASN A 7 -15.09 -4.81 -0.07
CA ASN A 7 -15.08 -6.16 -0.63
C ASN A 7 -15.22 -7.24 0.46
N ARG A 8 -15.24 -6.86 1.74
CA ARG A 8 -15.17 -7.77 2.90
C ARG A 8 -14.04 -8.79 2.78
N GLN A 9 -12.87 -8.35 2.34
CA GLN A 9 -11.68 -9.19 2.12
C GLN A 9 -10.46 -8.55 2.78
N ASN A 10 -9.51 -9.37 3.23
CA ASN A 10 -8.21 -8.87 3.65
C ASN A 10 -7.46 -8.29 2.43
N ILE A 11 -6.83 -7.13 2.57
CA ILE A 11 -6.07 -6.47 1.51
C ILE A 11 -4.72 -6.02 2.06
N CYS A 12 -3.63 -6.57 1.53
CA CYS A 12 -2.28 -6.10 1.82
C CYS A 12 -1.87 -4.97 0.88
N VAL A 13 -1.15 -3.99 1.42
CA VAL A 13 -0.47 -2.94 0.65
C VAL A 13 1.03 -3.22 0.69
N GLN A 14 1.60 -3.47 -0.49
CA GLN A 14 3.03 -3.71 -0.67
C GLN A 14 3.64 -2.63 -1.55
N VAL A 15 4.77 -2.09 -1.13
CA VAL A 15 5.59 -1.20 -1.97
C VAL A 15 6.45 -2.03 -2.91
N VAL A 16 6.54 -1.57 -4.16
CA VAL A 16 7.35 -2.17 -5.21
C VAL A 16 8.41 -1.15 -5.59
N ALA A 17 9.68 -1.46 -5.36
CA ALA A 17 10.80 -0.55 -5.66
C ALA A 17 11.43 -0.78 -7.04
N ALA A 18 11.21 -1.96 -7.65
CA ALA A 18 11.78 -2.33 -8.93
C ALA A 18 10.76 -3.10 -9.79
N PRO A 19 10.76 -2.93 -11.13
CA PRO A 19 11.64 -2.06 -11.92
C PRO A 19 11.28 -0.56 -11.85
N PHE A 20 10.13 -0.21 -11.28
CA PHE A 20 9.70 1.17 -11.06
C PHE A 20 9.16 1.32 -9.64
N ASN A 21 9.30 2.53 -9.07
CA ASN A 21 8.71 2.84 -7.77
C ASN A 21 7.18 2.85 -7.87
N GLY A 22 6.55 2.11 -6.96
CA GLY A 22 5.12 1.93 -6.97
C GLY A 22 4.61 1.24 -5.72
N TYR A 23 3.33 0.91 -5.75
CA TYR A 23 2.69 0.09 -4.74
C TYR A 23 1.64 -0.80 -5.39
N ARG A 24 1.34 -1.94 -4.77
CA ARG A 24 0.31 -2.87 -5.24
C ARG A 24 -0.58 -3.33 -4.10
N TYR A 25 -1.79 -3.73 -4.45
CA TYR A 25 -2.73 -4.36 -3.52
C TYR A 25 -2.73 -5.86 -3.73
N LEU A 26 -2.63 -6.63 -2.65
CA LEU A 26 -2.67 -8.09 -2.68
C LEU A 26 -3.89 -8.57 -1.91
N GLN A 27 -4.61 -9.55 -2.45
CA GLN A 27 -5.80 -10.11 -1.84
C GLN A 27 -5.43 -11.15 -0.78
N GLY A 28 -6.16 -11.18 0.34
CA GLY A 28 -5.98 -12.17 1.41
C GLY A 28 -4.82 -11.84 2.37
N GLY A 29 -3.69 -11.37 1.84
CA GLY A 29 -2.50 -10.99 2.60
C GLY A 29 -1.31 -10.69 1.67
N CYS A 30 -0.12 -10.47 2.25
CA CYS A 30 1.04 -10.01 1.50
C CYS A 30 1.74 -11.08 0.63
N GLY A 31 1.32 -12.34 0.74
CA GLY A 31 1.70 -13.43 -0.18
C GLY A 31 0.60 -13.78 -1.20
N GLY A 32 -0.51 -13.02 -1.23
CA GLY A 32 -1.64 -13.32 -2.09
C GLY A 32 -1.50 -12.79 -3.52
N ALA A 33 -2.55 -12.98 -4.32
CA ALA A 33 -2.59 -12.50 -5.70
C ALA A 33 -2.68 -10.97 -5.76
N ALA A 34 -1.93 -10.38 -6.69
CA ALA A 34 -2.02 -8.94 -6.95
C ALA A 34 -3.36 -8.60 -7.62
N ILE A 35 -3.96 -7.51 -7.18
CA ILE A 35 -5.25 -7.03 -7.68
C ILE A 35 -4.99 -6.07 -8.83
N VAL A 36 -5.33 -6.49 -10.04
CA VAL A 36 -5.30 -5.63 -11.23
C VAL A 36 -6.57 -4.78 -11.27
N MET A 37 -6.41 -3.47 -11.44
CA MET A 37 -7.52 -2.53 -11.49
C MET A 37 -7.17 -1.35 -12.40
N PRO A 38 -8.13 -0.53 -12.86
CA PRO A 38 -7.83 0.64 -13.67
C PRO A 38 -6.77 1.51 -13.00
N GLY A 39 -5.74 1.90 -13.77
CA GLY A 39 -4.59 2.66 -13.28
C GLY A 39 -3.41 1.83 -12.76
N THR A 40 -3.52 0.49 -12.71
CA THR A 40 -2.37 -0.41 -12.49
C THR A 40 -1.81 -0.93 -13.81
N ASP A 41 -0.55 -1.34 -13.81
CA ASP A 41 0.01 -2.13 -14.91
C ASP A 41 -0.52 -3.58 -14.91
N GLY A 42 -0.04 -4.39 -15.86
CA GLY A 42 -0.41 -5.80 -16.01
C GLY A 42 -0.06 -6.71 -14.82
N THR A 43 0.68 -6.19 -13.83
CA THR A 43 1.01 -6.89 -12.57
C THR A 43 0.20 -6.40 -11.38
N GLY A 44 -0.73 -5.45 -11.58
CA GLY A 44 -1.51 -4.84 -10.49
C GLY A 44 -0.74 -3.77 -9.71
N THR A 45 0.38 -3.28 -10.26
CA THR A 45 1.20 -2.25 -9.62
C THR A 45 0.77 -0.85 -10.07
N PHE A 46 0.51 0.01 -9.10
CA PHE A 46 0.41 1.45 -9.31
C PHE A 46 1.80 2.04 -9.40
N ARG A 47 2.12 2.61 -10.57
CA ARG A 47 3.37 3.34 -10.76
C ARG A 47 3.25 4.73 -10.18
N LEU A 48 4.20 5.09 -9.32
CA LEU A 48 4.34 6.46 -8.85
C LEU A 48 4.98 7.28 -9.97
N GLN A 49 4.40 8.46 -10.24
CA GLN A 49 4.91 9.38 -11.26
C GLN A 49 5.66 10.54 -10.59
N ASN A 50 6.29 11.39 -11.41
CA ASN A 50 7.03 12.57 -10.98
C ASN A 50 8.18 12.28 -10.00
N SER A 51 8.87 11.14 -10.16
CA SER A 51 10.01 10.75 -9.30
C SER A 51 9.67 10.68 -7.80
N VAL A 52 8.39 10.55 -7.45
CA VAL A 52 7.96 10.28 -6.08
C VAL A 52 8.38 8.85 -5.73
N THR A 53 9.02 8.70 -4.59
CA THR A 53 9.37 7.38 -4.06
C THR A 53 8.53 7.10 -2.83
N VAL A 54 8.10 5.85 -2.68
CA VAL A 54 7.48 5.39 -1.45
C VAL A 54 8.37 4.30 -0.91
N ALA A 55 8.83 4.48 0.32
CA ALA A 55 9.49 3.45 1.08
C ALA A 55 8.47 2.89 2.08
N SER A 56 8.38 1.58 2.14
CA SER A 56 7.58 0.87 3.14
C SER A 56 8.49 0.38 4.25
N GLY A 57 8.02 0.48 5.50
CA GLY A 57 8.42 -0.46 6.55
C GLY A 57 7.82 -1.85 6.30
N ALA A 58 7.32 -2.50 7.35
CA ALA A 58 6.64 -3.79 7.23
C ALA A 58 5.35 -3.69 6.38
N PRO A 59 5.01 -4.70 5.55
CA PRO A 59 3.78 -4.72 4.77
C PRO A 59 2.53 -4.65 5.66
N VAL A 60 1.59 -3.78 5.32
CA VAL A 60 0.36 -3.60 6.11
C VAL A 60 -0.81 -4.33 5.44
N THR A 61 -1.46 -5.23 6.16
CA THR A 61 -2.72 -5.86 5.73
C THR A 61 -3.90 -5.23 6.44
N PHE A 62 -4.88 -4.76 5.68
CA PHE A 62 -6.15 -4.27 6.22
C PHE A 62 -7.19 -5.38 6.21
N THR A 63 -7.92 -5.52 7.31
CA THR A 63 -9.00 -6.49 7.46
C THR A 63 -10.35 -5.91 6.95
N PRO A 64 -11.37 -6.75 6.73
CA PRO A 64 -12.73 -6.34 6.40
C PRO A 64 -13.34 -5.33 7.36
N LEU A 65 -12.91 -5.35 8.63
CA LEU A 65 -13.39 -4.44 9.69
C LEU A 65 -12.66 -3.09 9.67
N GLY A 66 -11.69 -2.92 8.76
CA GLY A 66 -10.92 -1.68 8.62
C GLY A 66 -9.74 -1.56 9.60
N ALA A 67 -9.47 -2.59 10.41
CA ALA A 67 -8.27 -2.70 11.22
C ALA A 67 -7.05 -3.06 10.36
N ALA A 68 -5.85 -2.80 10.87
CA ALA A 68 -4.59 -3.22 10.27
C ALA A 68 -3.98 -4.36 11.08
N THR A 69 -3.42 -5.37 10.41
CA THR A 69 -2.78 -6.52 11.06
C THR A 69 -1.53 -6.12 11.86
N LEU A 70 -0.84 -5.07 11.40
CA LEU A 70 0.26 -4.44 12.11
C LEU A 70 0.22 -2.93 11.90
N ALA A 71 0.64 -2.19 12.93
CA ALA A 71 0.99 -0.80 12.75
C ALA A 71 2.21 -0.71 11.82
N GLY A 72 2.16 0.20 10.87
CA GLY A 72 3.20 0.35 9.86
C GLY A 72 3.41 1.81 9.52
N GLN A 73 4.59 2.11 9.00
CA GLN A 73 4.93 3.43 8.51
C GLN A 73 5.33 3.34 7.05
N TYR A 74 4.83 4.29 6.27
CA TYR A 74 5.24 4.53 4.90
C TYR A 74 5.87 5.91 4.84
N THR A 75 6.99 6.03 4.14
CA THR A 75 7.63 7.31 3.87
C THR A 75 7.46 7.62 2.41
N VAL A 76 6.79 8.72 2.11
CA VAL A 76 6.62 9.24 0.75
C VAL A 76 7.62 10.36 0.56
N THR A 77 8.53 10.24 -0.40
CA THR A 77 9.51 11.27 -0.71
C THR A 77 9.18 11.88 -2.06
N ALA A 78 8.97 13.20 -2.08
CA ALA A 78 8.73 13.98 -3.27
C ALA A 78 10.04 14.27 -4.05
N PRO A 79 9.96 14.53 -5.37
CA PRO A 79 11.08 15.10 -6.12
C PRO A 79 11.54 16.41 -5.46
N GLY A 80 12.80 16.47 -5.03
CA GLY A 80 13.36 17.57 -4.25
C GLY A 80 13.66 17.24 -2.78
N GLY A 81 13.38 16.01 -2.33
CA GLY A 81 13.83 15.50 -1.03
C GLY A 81 12.88 15.75 0.13
N MET A 82 11.74 16.39 -0.11
CA MET A 82 10.68 16.54 0.90
C MET A 82 10.06 15.18 1.21
N ALA A 83 10.07 14.76 2.47
CA ALA A 83 9.51 13.48 2.90
C ALA A 83 8.33 13.66 3.84
N ILE A 84 7.29 12.85 3.63
CA ILE A 84 6.10 12.77 4.49
C ILE A 84 6.03 11.35 5.05
N ASN A 85 5.89 11.25 6.36
CA ASN A 85 5.70 10.00 7.06
C ASN A 85 4.20 9.75 7.27
N ILE A 86 3.71 8.67 6.68
CA ILE A 86 2.34 8.19 6.85
C ILE A 86 2.40 7.04 7.85
N THR A 87 1.73 7.21 8.99
CA THR A 87 1.65 6.16 10.00
C THR A 87 0.27 5.52 9.99
N VAL A 88 0.26 4.18 10.06
CA VAL A 88 -0.95 3.38 10.14
C VAL A 88 -0.97 2.73 11.50
N SER A 89 -2.00 3.02 12.31
CA SER A 89 -2.21 2.36 13.60
C SER A 89 -2.79 0.96 13.41
N ALA A 90 -2.69 0.10 14.44
CA ALA A 90 -3.35 -1.23 14.43
C ALA A 90 -4.88 -1.13 14.28
N ALA A 91 -5.50 -0.04 14.76
CA ALA A 91 -6.91 0.26 14.51
C ALA A 91 -7.20 0.66 13.04
N GLY A 92 -6.19 0.70 12.18
CA GLY A 92 -6.27 1.09 10.78
C GLY A 92 -6.51 2.59 10.59
N ARG A 93 -6.17 3.44 11.57
CA ARG A 93 -6.16 4.90 11.39
C ARG A 93 -4.92 5.28 10.60
N ILE A 94 -5.07 6.16 9.61
CA ILE A 94 -3.99 6.67 8.77
C ILE A 94 -3.82 8.16 9.12
N GLN A 95 -2.59 8.57 9.42
CA GLN A 95 -2.22 9.91 9.89
C GLN A 95 -0.85 10.30 9.38
#